data_AF-A0A6L7QGF1-F1
#
_entry.id   AF-A0A6L7QGF1-F1
#
_cell.length_a   1.000
_cell.length_b   1.000
_cell.length_c   1.000
_cell.angle_alpha   90.00
_cell.angle_beta   90.00
_cell.angle_gamma   90.00
#
_symmetry.space_group_name_H-M   'P 1'
#
loop_
_entity.id
_entity.type
_entity.pdbx_description
1 polymer ?
#
loop_
_entity_poly.entity_id
_entity_poly.type
_entity_poly.pdbx_seq_one_letter_code
_entity_poly.pdbx_strand_id
1 'polypeptide(L)'
;MRRYALGIVVLALTLVAPSSAVAQGTGDVLNEAPLIPIPQDMTYEEYQDMNRRISTGLMRSAIPVPGMMHFYAGEPTTGKWLLATGLAGVAAIIAGAALWEDGEFADTDFDVLTINAGDNGKERRYEKIPVSLEGETPKYRLRELQRDGGAGGPLVALGVITIAGSMIYDFLHGIQVIETKRDRVRFKYGKRLKLQAAARTGTPSVALSYAF
;
A
#
# COMPACT_ATOMS: atom_id res chain seq x y z
N MET A 1 20.27 16.17 -10.98
CA MET A 1 19.43 15.22 -10.19
C MET A 1 18.56 14.27 -11.03
N ARG A 2 18.42 14.49 -12.34
CA ARG A 2 17.71 13.62 -13.30
C ARG A 2 18.14 12.13 -13.29
N ARG A 3 19.39 11.84 -12.90
CA ARG A 3 19.93 10.46 -12.76
C ARG A 3 19.39 9.72 -11.54
N TYR A 4 19.00 10.43 -10.48
CA TYR A 4 18.45 9.84 -9.26
C TYR A 4 16.95 9.54 -9.39
N ALA A 5 16.20 10.38 -10.13
CA ALA A 5 14.80 10.09 -10.47
C ALA A 5 14.65 8.82 -11.30
N LEU A 6 15.55 8.59 -12.27
CA LEU A 6 15.62 7.36 -13.05
C LEU A 6 15.97 6.15 -12.18
N GLY A 7 16.85 6.33 -11.17
CA GLY A 7 17.19 5.28 -10.20
C GLY A 7 16.02 4.88 -9.30
N ILE A 8 15.16 5.81 -8.89
CA ILE A 8 13.97 5.53 -8.08
C ILE A 8 12.91 4.80 -8.92
N VAL A 9 12.74 5.16 -10.20
CA VAL A 9 11.83 4.47 -11.13
C VAL A 9 12.31 3.04 -11.43
N VAL A 10 13.63 2.81 -11.56
CA VAL A 10 14.21 1.47 -11.76
C VAL A 10 14.12 0.62 -10.48
N LEU A 11 14.24 1.22 -9.30
CA LEU A 11 14.02 0.53 -8.02
C LEU A 11 12.54 0.15 -7.82
N ALA A 12 11.60 1.00 -8.26
CA ALA A 12 10.18 0.67 -8.25
C ALA A 12 9.80 -0.45 -9.23
N LEU A 13 10.50 -0.56 -10.37
CA LEU A 13 10.25 -1.60 -11.37
C LEU A 13 10.87 -2.96 -11.02
N THR A 14 11.92 -2.99 -10.20
CA THR A 14 12.60 -4.23 -9.77
C THR A 14 11.87 -4.98 -8.65
N LEU A 15 10.88 -4.36 -8.01
CA LEU A 15 9.92 -5.03 -7.12
C LEU A 15 8.84 -5.85 -7.85
N VAL A 16 8.82 -5.83 -9.19
CA VAL A 16 7.85 -6.57 -10.03
C VAL A 16 8.47 -7.82 -10.69
N ALA A 17 9.74 -8.14 -10.42
CA ALA A 17 10.31 -9.40 -10.91
C ALA A 17 9.70 -10.59 -10.14
N PRO A 18 9.01 -11.54 -10.81
CA PRO A 18 8.61 -12.78 -10.15
C PRO A 18 9.88 -13.55 -9.82
N SER A 19 10.31 -13.48 -8.56
CA SER A 19 11.35 -14.35 -8.03
C SER A 19 10.72 -15.73 -7.84
N SER A 20 10.69 -16.54 -8.88
CA SER A 20 10.45 -17.97 -8.75
C SER A 20 11.66 -18.62 -8.11
N ALA A 21 11.79 -18.47 -6.78
CA ALA A 21 12.80 -19.13 -6.00
C ALA A 21 12.31 -19.39 -4.58
N VAL A 22 11.94 -20.65 -4.37
CA VAL A 22 12.08 -21.44 -3.13
C VAL A 22 11.41 -20.92 -1.85
N ALA A 23 10.16 -21.36 -1.67
CA ALA A 23 9.71 -21.89 -0.39
C ALA A 23 9.35 -23.37 -0.55
N GLN A 24 10.34 -24.18 -0.95
CA GLN A 24 10.32 -25.63 -0.75
C GLN A 24 10.73 -25.88 0.70
N GLY A 25 9.81 -25.61 1.64
CA GLY A 25 9.97 -25.88 3.06
C GLY A 25 9.20 -27.14 3.44
N THR A 26 9.89 -28.29 3.39
CA THR A 26 9.63 -29.51 4.21
C THR A 26 8.16 -29.88 4.47
N GLY A 27 7.61 -30.68 3.57
CA GLY A 27 6.30 -31.34 3.73
C GLY A 27 5.85 -31.95 2.40
N ASP A 28 6.33 -33.17 2.14
CA ASP A 28 5.89 -34.17 1.18
C ASP A 28 4.83 -33.76 0.13
N VAL A 29 5.22 -33.88 -1.14
CA VAL A 29 4.41 -33.64 -2.34
C VAL A 29 3.25 -34.65 -2.47
N LEU A 30 3.19 -35.68 -1.61
CA LEU A 30 2.15 -36.71 -1.60
C LEU A 30 1.68 -37.14 -0.19
N ASN A 31 1.89 -36.33 0.86
CA ASN A 31 1.24 -36.61 2.14
C ASN A 31 -0.15 -35.97 2.14
N GLU A 32 -1.08 -36.70 1.53
CA GLU A 32 -2.50 -36.37 1.57
C GLU A 32 -2.89 -36.25 3.05
N ALA A 33 -3.25 -35.05 3.48
CA ALA A 33 -3.78 -34.87 4.83
C ALA A 33 -4.89 -35.92 5.02
N PRO A 34 -4.88 -36.70 6.13
CA PRO A 34 -5.86 -37.74 6.34
C PRO A 34 -7.26 -37.17 6.13
N LEU A 35 -8.10 -37.87 5.37
CA LEU A 35 -9.44 -37.40 5.02
C LEU A 35 -10.24 -37.21 6.31
N ILE A 36 -10.29 -35.98 6.79
CA ILE A 36 -11.15 -35.59 7.91
C ILE A 36 -12.58 -35.61 7.36
N PRO A 37 -13.54 -36.25 8.05
CA PRO A 37 -14.92 -36.26 7.59
C PRO A 37 -15.45 -34.83 7.49
N ILE A 38 -15.73 -34.40 6.25
CA ILE A 38 -16.37 -33.13 5.94
C ILE A 38 -17.89 -33.36 6.07
N PRO A 39 -18.64 -32.47 6.76
CA PRO A 39 -20.10 -32.55 6.78
C PRO A 39 -20.67 -32.61 5.35
N GLN A 40 -21.57 -33.56 5.09
CA GLN A 40 -22.13 -33.79 3.74
C GLN A 40 -22.85 -32.55 3.16
N ASP A 41 -23.29 -31.66 4.02
CA ASP A 41 -23.99 -30.42 3.71
C ASP A 41 -23.06 -29.18 3.67
N MET A 42 -21.74 -29.36 3.67
CA MET A 42 -20.74 -28.29 3.51
C MET A 42 -20.46 -28.03 2.05
N THR A 43 -20.60 -26.77 1.63
CA THR A 43 -20.22 -26.38 0.27
C THR A 43 -18.70 -26.30 0.14
N TYR A 44 -18.19 -26.39 -1.09
CA TYR A 44 -16.76 -26.26 -1.35
C TYR A 44 -16.19 -24.90 -0.92
N GLU A 45 -16.95 -23.82 -1.10
CA GLU A 45 -16.58 -22.48 -0.65
C GLU A 45 -16.49 -22.39 0.87
N GLU A 46 -17.45 -22.97 1.60
CA GLU A 46 -17.43 -23.02 3.06
C GLU A 46 -16.25 -23.83 3.59
N TYR A 47 -15.92 -24.94 2.92
CA TYR A 47 -14.74 -25.73 3.21
C TYR A 47 -13.44 -24.92 3.02
N GLN A 48 -13.33 -24.22 1.89
CA GLN A 48 -12.17 -23.36 1.61
C GLN A 48 -12.05 -22.24 2.64
N ASP A 49 -13.14 -21.54 2.95
CA ASP A 49 -13.14 -20.43 3.89
C ASP A 49 -12.78 -20.89 5.29
N MET A 50 -13.29 -22.04 5.76
CA MET A 50 -12.91 -22.62 7.05
C MET A 50 -11.42 -22.97 7.13
N ASN A 51 -10.84 -23.47 6.03
CA ASN A 51 -9.45 -23.93 5.94
C ASN A 51 -8.46 -22.88 5.45
N ARG A 52 -8.93 -21.65 5.19
CA ARG A 52 -8.09 -20.53 4.75
C ARG A 52 -7.15 -20.12 5.90
N ARG A 53 -5.84 -20.29 5.70
CA ARG A 53 -4.82 -20.01 6.73
C ARG A 53 -4.30 -18.59 6.58
N ILE A 54 -4.36 -17.83 7.67
CA ILE A 54 -3.81 -16.46 7.71
C ILE A 54 -2.33 -16.48 7.32
N SER A 55 -1.54 -17.47 7.79
CA SER A 55 -0.12 -17.61 7.41
C SER A 55 0.11 -17.74 5.90
N THR A 56 -0.75 -18.47 5.18
CA THR A 56 -0.67 -18.55 3.71
C THR A 56 -1.06 -17.23 3.06
N GLY A 57 -2.05 -16.52 3.62
CA GLY A 57 -2.39 -15.16 3.19
C GLY A 57 -1.22 -14.20 3.37
N LEU A 58 -0.61 -14.17 4.56
CA LEU A 58 0.57 -13.38 4.90
C LEU A 58 1.76 -13.70 4.00
N MET A 59 1.99 -14.99 3.70
CA MET A 59 3.03 -15.41 2.78
C MET A 59 2.78 -14.89 1.36
N ARG A 60 1.52 -14.85 0.91
CA ARG A 60 1.15 -14.29 -0.40
C ARG A 60 1.27 -12.76 -0.42
N SER A 61 1.03 -12.08 0.69
CA SER A 61 1.21 -10.63 0.83
C SER A 61 2.64 -10.22 1.19
N ALA A 62 3.58 -11.17 1.27
CA ALA A 62 5.01 -10.86 1.40
C ALA A 62 5.54 -10.08 0.19
N ILE A 63 4.94 -10.31 -0.99
CA ILE A 63 5.11 -9.41 -2.12
C ILE A 63 4.13 -8.25 -1.92
N PRO A 64 4.61 -6.99 -1.81
CA PRO A 64 3.81 -5.83 -1.43
C PRO A 64 2.88 -5.34 -2.56
N VAL A 65 1.99 -6.21 -3.04
CA VAL A 65 0.98 -5.90 -4.05
C VAL A 65 -0.36 -5.64 -3.36
N PRO A 66 -0.96 -4.45 -3.54
CA PRO A 66 -2.29 -4.17 -3.00
C PRO A 66 -3.35 -5.16 -3.48
N GLY A 67 -4.20 -5.62 -2.56
CA GLY A 67 -5.34 -6.49 -2.84
C GLY A 67 -5.06 -7.99 -2.69
N MET A 68 -3.82 -8.40 -2.42
CA MET A 68 -3.42 -9.81 -2.30
C MET A 68 -4.15 -10.54 -1.18
N MET A 69 -4.39 -9.88 -0.05
CA MET A 69 -5.13 -10.50 1.05
C MET A 69 -6.60 -10.69 0.69
N HIS A 70 -7.23 -9.73 0.00
CA HIS A 70 -8.60 -9.90 -0.50
C HIS A 70 -8.73 -10.93 -1.62
N PHE A 71 -7.77 -11.01 -2.55
CA PHE A 71 -7.72 -12.12 -3.52
C PHE A 71 -7.59 -13.47 -2.82
N TYR A 72 -6.72 -13.54 -1.81
CA TYR A 72 -6.61 -14.74 -1.00
C TYR A 72 -7.89 -15.00 -0.21
N ALA A 73 -8.63 -14.00 0.26
CA ALA A 73 -9.89 -14.16 0.99
C ALA A 73 -11.08 -14.55 0.11
N GLY A 74 -10.91 -14.70 -1.22
CA GLY A 74 -12.01 -14.93 -2.14
C GLY A 74 -12.88 -13.69 -2.37
N GLU A 75 -12.30 -12.49 -2.26
CA GLU A 75 -12.96 -11.21 -2.54
C GLU A 75 -12.30 -10.48 -3.73
N PRO A 76 -12.49 -10.99 -4.95
CA PRO A 76 -11.79 -10.49 -6.12
C PRO A 76 -12.19 -9.06 -6.50
N THR A 77 -13.40 -8.60 -6.15
CA THR A 77 -13.86 -7.24 -6.42
C THR A 77 -13.07 -6.23 -5.59
N THR A 78 -12.98 -6.44 -4.28
CA THR A 78 -12.18 -5.62 -3.36
C THR A 78 -10.71 -5.68 -3.70
N GLY A 79 -10.18 -6.88 -3.99
CA GLY A 79 -8.79 -7.07 -4.41
C GLY A 79 -8.46 -6.28 -5.69
N LYS A 80 -9.32 -6.32 -6.72
CA LYS A 80 -9.14 -5.55 -7.96
C LYS A 80 -9.20 -4.04 -7.71
N TRP A 81 -10.10 -3.59 -6.85
CA TRP A 81 -10.22 -2.17 -6.51
C TRP A 81 -8.93 -1.67 -5.82
N LEU A 82 -8.41 -2.41 -4.84
CA LEU A 82 -7.16 -2.07 -4.16
C LEU A 82 -5.96 -2.06 -5.11
N LEU A 83 -5.89 -3.04 -6.01
CA LEU A 83 -4.87 -3.07 -7.07
C LEU A 83 -4.95 -1.83 -7.97
N ALA A 84 -6.16 -1.46 -8.40
CA ALA A 84 -6.38 -0.27 -9.23
C ALA A 84 -5.97 1.01 -8.49
N THR A 85 -6.29 1.13 -7.19
CA THR A 85 -5.86 2.24 -6.33
C THR A 85 -4.33 2.30 -6.22
N GLY A 86 -3.66 1.16 -6.06
CA GLY A 86 -2.21 1.09 -6.07
C GLY A 86 -1.60 1.58 -7.39
N LEU A 87 -2.14 1.13 -8.52
CA LEU A 87 -1.71 1.57 -9.85
C LEU A 87 -1.95 3.08 -10.07
N ALA A 88 -3.05 3.62 -9.58
CA ALA A 88 -3.31 5.06 -9.60
C ALA A 88 -2.26 5.84 -8.79
N GLY A 89 -1.85 5.31 -7.63
CA GLY A 89 -0.76 5.90 -6.86
C GLY A 89 0.58 5.88 -7.61
N VAL A 90 0.90 4.79 -8.32
CA VAL A 90 2.10 4.70 -9.17
C VAL A 90 2.03 5.73 -10.30
N ALA A 91 0.88 5.86 -10.96
CA ALA A 91 0.67 6.85 -12.02
C ALA A 91 0.83 8.28 -11.49
N ALA A 92 0.33 8.57 -10.28
CA ALA A 92 0.52 9.86 -9.63
C ALA A 92 1.99 10.16 -9.33
N ILE A 93 2.77 9.16 -8.89
CA ILE A 93 4.23 9.31 -8.68
C ILE A 93 4.93 9.63 -10.00
N ILE A 94 4.62 8.90 -11.08
CA ILE A 94 5.23 9.12 -12.40
C ILE A 94 4.88 10.53 -12.91
N ALA A 95 3.61 10.92 -12.83
CA ALA A 95 3.15 12.25 -13.23
C ALA A 95 3.81 13.33 -12.37
N GLY A 96 3.90 13.13 -11.05
CA GLY A 96 4.52 14.08 -10.13
C GLY A 96 6.00 14.25 -10.38
N ALA A 97 6.71 13.17 -10.70
CA ALA A 97 8.12 13.22 -11.09
C ALA A 97 8.33 13.91 -12.44
N ALA A 98 7.41 13.74 -13.39
CA ALA A 98 7.45 14.44 -14.68
C ALA A 98 7.18 15.95 -14.54
N LEU A 99 6.31 16.33 -13.61
CA LEU A 99 5.99 17.72 -13.27
C LEU A 99 6.94 18.33 -12.23
N TRP A 100 8.01 17.61 -11.86
CA TRP A 100 9.01 18.10 -10.93
C TRP A 100 9.97 19.03 -11.66
N GLU A 101 9.54 20.27 -11.84
CA GLU A 101 10.36 21.37 -12.36
C GLU A 101 10.74 22.34 -11.24
N ASP A 102 11.91 22.98 -11.38
CA ASP A 102 12.29 24.10 -10.54
C ASP A 102 11.33 25.26 -10.89
N GLY A 103 10.33 25.51 -10.05
CA GLY A 103 9.29 26.49 -10.39
C GLY A 103 9.82 27.92 -10.52
N GLU A 104 8.92 28.80 -10.94
CA GLU A 104 9.26 30.18 -11.25
C GLU A 104 9.63 30.96 -9.99
N PHE A 105 10.50 31.97 -10.16
CA PHE A 105 10.80 32.90 -9.08
C PHE A 105 9.59 33.81 -8.87
N ALA A 106 9.25 34.08 -7.61
CA ALA A 106 8.17 35.02 -7.29
C ALA A 106 8.40 36.39 -7.96
N ASP A 107 7.32 36.98 -8.50
CA ASP A 107 7.33 38.33 -9.05
C ASP A 107 7.65 39.37 -7.97
N THR A 108 8.39 40.41 -8.35
CA THR A 108 8.79 41.51 -7.46
C THR A 108 8.78 42.84 -8.22
N ASP A 109 8.37 43.90 -7.54
CA ASP A 109 8.36 45.26 -8.08
C ASP A 109 9.75 45.92 -8.06
N PHE A 110 10.75 45.24 -7.49
CA PHE A 110 12.11 45.73 -7.33
C PHE A 110 13.08 45.13 -8.34
N ASP A 111 14.17 45.84 -8.62
CA ASP A 111 15.26 45.34 -9.46
C ASP A 111 15.85 44.03 -8.89
N VAL A 112 16.07 43.07 -9.79
CA VAL A 112 16.56 41.74 -9.43
C VAL A 112 18.05 41.58 -9.75
N LEU A 113 18.81 41.09 -8.77
CA LEU A 113 20.17 40.60 -8.95
C LEU A 113 20.15 39.09 -9.19
N THR A 114 20.56 38.66 -10.37
CA THR A 114 20.68 37.24 -10.71
C THR A 114 22.13 36.78 -10.55
N ILE A 115 22.34 35.72 -9.77
CA ILE A 115 23.63 35.05 -9.58
C ILE A 115 23.55 33.67 -10.25
N ASN A 116 24.59 33.30 -11.02
CA ASN A 116 24.65 32.05 -11.81
C ASN A 116 23.50 31.92 -12.82
N ALA A 117 23.25 33.00 -13.58
CA ALA A 117 22.21 33.03 -14.61
C ALA A 117 22.36 31.85 -15.60
N GLY A 118 21.28 31.08 -15.81
CA GLY A 118 21.24 29.99 -16.77
C GLY A 118 21.78 28.64 -16.27
N ASP A 119 22.29 28.53 -15.03
CA ASP A 119 22.58 27.24 -14.40
C ASP A 119 21.33 26.74 -13.66
N ASN A 120 20.51 25.95 -14.36
CA ASN A 120 19.28 25.37 -13.82
C ASN A 120 19.58 24.56 -12.54
N GLY A 121 19.03 25.00 -11.41
CA GLY A 121 19.26 24.43 -10.07
C GLY A 121 20.31 25.13 -9.21
N LYS A 122 21.04 26.13 -9.74
CA LYS A 122 21.96 27.00 -8.98
C LYS A 122 21.75 28.49 -9.18
N GLU A 123 20.90 28.87 -10.11
CA GLU A 123 20.46 30.26 -10.27
C GLU A 123 19.78 30.73 -8.98
N ARG A 124 20.30 31.82 -8.40
CA ARG A 124 19.70 32.51 -7.25
C ARG A 124 19.37 33.93 -7.66
N ARG A 125 18.16 34.38 -7.33
CA ARG A 125 17.70 35.75 -7.58
C ARG A 125 17.50 36.48 -6.26
N TYR A 126 17.94 37.72 -6.19
CA TYR A 126 17.78 38.59 -5.03
C TYR A 126 17.10 39.88 -5.45
N GLU A 127 16.02 40.27 -4.80
CA GLU A 127 15.43 41.59 -5.01
C GLU A 127 16.21 42.66 -4.24
N LYS A 128 16.38 43.83 -4.88
CA LYS A 128 17.13 44.98 -4.34
C LYS A 128 16.17 46.00 -3.74
N ILE A 129 15.94 45.91 -2.43
CA ILE A 129 15.10 46.89 -1.71
C ILE A 129 15.96 48.10 -1.31
N PRO A 130 15.69 49.32 -1.79
CA PRO A 130 16.43 50.51 -1.37
C PRO A 130 16.11 50.84 0.09
N VAL A 131 17.15 50.99 0.93
CA VAL A 131 16.99 51.23 2.39
C VAL A 131 17.53 52.56 2.87
N SER A 132 18.50 53.16 2.16
CA SER A 132 19.09 54.45 2.52
C SER A 132 19.85 55.05 1.34
N LEU A 133 20.04 56.37 1.35
CA LEU A 133 20.87 57.09 0.41
C LEU A 133 22.12 57.55 1.16
N GLU A 134 23.27 57.05 0.76
CA GLU A 134 24.57 57.50 1.27
C GLU A 134 25.17 58.42 0.19
N GLY A 135 24.93 59.73 0.33
CA GLY A 135 25.21 60.71 -0.72
C GLY A 135 24.34 60.49 -1.97
N GLU A 136 24.98 60.28 -3.13
CA GLU A 136 24.31 59.96 -4.40
C GLU A 136 24.16 58.45 -4.66
N THR A 137 24.72 57.59 -3.77
CA THR A 137 24.68 56.15 -3.96
C THR A 137 23.57 55.49 -3.12
N PRO A 138 22.57 54.84 -3.74
CA PRO A 138 21.54 54.11 -3.02
C PRO A 138 22.10 52.82 -2.41
N LYS A 139 21.83 52.61 -1.13
CA LYS A 139 22.14 51.38 -0.40
C LYS A 139 20.97 50.42 -0.50
N TYR A 140 21.24 49.19 -0.92
CA TYR A 140 20.23 48.15 -1.11
C TYR A 140 20.32 47.08 -0.03
N ARG A 141 19.17 46.57 0.38
CA ARG A 141 19.03 45.30 1.10
C ARG A 141 18.65 44.23 0.08
N LEU A 142 19.42 43.15 0.04
CA LEU A 142 19.14 42.00 -0.81
C LEU A 142 18.25 41.01 -0.05
N ARG A 143 17.11 40.62 -0.64
CA ARG A 143 16.28 39.52 -0.14
C ARG A 143 16.22 38.43 -1.22
N GLU A 144 16.50 37.19 -0.85
CA GLU A 144 16.48 36.06 -1.80
C GLU A 144 15.05 35.76 -2.24
N LEU A 145 14.81 35.72 -3.55
CA LEU A 145 13.55 35.30 -4.13
C LEU A 145 13.48 33.77 -4.07
N GLN A 146 12.45 33.27 -3.40
CA GLN A 146 12.14 31.85 -3.39
C GLN A 146 11.53 31.46 -4.74
N ARG A 147 11.83 30.23 -5.18
CA ARG A 147 11.11 29.60 -6.29
C ARG A 147 9.83 28.99 -5.75
N ASP A 148 8.72 29.18 -6.45
CA ASP A 148 7.50 28.45 -6.15
C ASP A 148 7.74 26.97 -6.43
N GLY A 149 7.35 26.12 -5.48
CA GLY A 149 7.46 24.68 -5.64
C GLY A 149 6.46 24.20 -6.69
N GLY A 150 6.93 23.56 -7.76
CA GLY A 150 6.05 22.95 -8.76
C GLY A 150 5.10 21.92 -8.13
N ALA A 151 3.94 21.70 -8.76
CA ALA A 151 2.91 20.78 -8.26
C ALA A 151 3.36 19.30 -8.21
N GLY A 152 4.55 18.97 -8.73
CA GLY A 152 5.09 17.61 -8.78
C GLY A 152 5.32 16.98 -7.40
N GLY A 153 5.90 17.72 -6.45
CA GLY A 153 6.20 17.21 -5.10
C GLY A 153 4.98 16.70 -4.34
N PRO A 154 3.90 17.51 -4.22
CA PRO A 154 2.64 17.07 -3.61
C PRO A 154 2.02 15.84 -4.30
N LEU A 155 2.10 15.74 -5.63
CA LEU A 155 1.52 14.63 -6.38
C LEU A 155 2.28 13.31 -6.14
N VAL A 156 3.62 13.37 -6.05
CA VAL A 156 4.45 12.23 -5.63
C VAL A 156 4.06 11.78 -4.21
N ALA A 157 3.97 12.72 -3.27
CA ALA A 157 3.60 12.41 -1.90
C ALA A 157 2.21 11.74 -1.81
N LEU A 158 1.24 12.27 -2.57
CA LEU A 158 -0.11 11.69 -2.65
C LEU A 158 -0.05 10.26 -3.19
N GLY A 159 0.69 10.01 -4.27
CA GLY A 159 0.82 8.66 -4.83
C GLY A 159 1.44 7.65 -3.85
N VAL A 160 2.46 8.06 -3.09
CA VAL A 160 3.07 7.21 -2.03
C VAL A 160 2.05 6.89 -0.93
N ILE A 161 1.31 7.90 -0.46
CA ILE A 161 0.28 7.72 0.58
C ILE A 161 -0.83 6.80 0.08
N THR A 162 -1.27 6.95 -1.18
CA THR A 162 -2.28 6.09 -1.78
C THR A 162 -1.85 4.63 -1.83
N ILE A 163 -0.60 4.35 -2.26
CA ILE A 163 -0.07 2.98 -2.29
C ILE A 163 0.03 2.41 -0.87
N ALA A 164 0.68 3.12 0.05
CA ALA A 164 0.85 2.66 1.43
C ALA A 164 -0.49 2.41 2.11
N GLY A 165 -1.45 3.33 1.96
CA GLY A 165 -2.80 3.20 2.50
C GLY A 165 -3.54 1.99 1.95
N SER A 166 -3.46 1.74 0.63
CA SER A 166 -4.07 0.57 0.01
C SER A 166 -3.51 -0.76 0.55
N MET A 167 -2.19 -0.82 0.80
CA MET A 167 -1.54 -2.00 1.35
C MET A 167 -1.92 -2.24 2.82
N ILE A 168 -1.93 -1.18 3.64
CA ILE A 168 -2.31 -1.27 5.05
C ILE A 168 -3.77 -1.71 5.17
N TYR A 169 -4.65 -1.15 4.34
CA TYR A 169 -6.05 -1.55 4.29
C TYR A 169 -6.20 -3.02 3.88
N ASP A 170 -5.57 -3.44 2.78
CA ASP A 170 -5.61 -4.84 2.32
C ASP A 170 -5.17 -5.80 3.43
N PHE A 171 -4.09 -5.46 4.14
CA PHE A 171 -3.55 -6.28 5.20
C PHE A 171 -4.53 -6.42 6.38
N LEU A 172 -4.95 -5.29 6.98
CA LEU A 172 -5.78 -5.29 8.18
C LEU A 172 -7.18 -5.83 7.89
N HIS A 173 -7.81 -5.32 6.83
CA HIS A 173 -9.17 -5.72 6.49
C HIS A 173 -9.22 -7.13 5.91
N GLY A 174 -8.21 -7.53 5.12
CA GLY A 174 -8.11 -8.88 4.58
C GLY A 174 -7.99 -9.96 5.67
N ILE A 175 -7.22 -9.71 6.74
CA ILE A 175 -7.17 -10.62 7.91
C ILE A 175 -8.56 -10.76 8.54
N GLN A 176 -9.24 -9.64 8.80
CA GLN A 176 -10.57 -9.63 9.42
C GLN A 176 -11.60 -10.37 8.56
N VAL A 177 -11.55 -10.21 7.24
CA VAL A 177 -12.44 -10.92 6.31
C VAL A 177 -12.21 -12.42 6.39
N ILE A 178 -10.95 -12.87 6.36
CA ILE A 178 -10.61 -14.29 6.47
C ILE A 178 -11.11 -14.88 7.78
N GLU A 179 -10.90 -14.19 8.91
CA GLU A 179 -11.39 -14.63 10.22
C GLU A 179 -12.91 -14.68 10.27
N THR A 180 -13.58 -13.64 9.81
CA THR A 180 -15.05 -13.56 9.81
C THR A 180 -15.67 -14.68 8.97
N LYS A 181 -15.11 -14.97 7.80
CA LYS A 181 -15.57 -16.08 6.95
C LYS A 181 -15.35 -17.43 7.62
N ARG A 182 -14.19 -17.65 8.24
CA ARG A 182 -13.89 -18.87 9.03
C ARG A 182 -14.87 -19.06 10.17
N ASP A 183 -15.09 -18.02 10.96
CA ASP A 183 -15.92 -18.08 12.16
C ASP A 183 -17.39 -18.26 11.81
N ARG A 184 -17.86 -17.69 10.69
CA ARG A 184 -19.20 -17.94 10.16
C ARG A 184 -19.42 -19.43 9.87
N VAL A 185 -18.48 -20.08 9.20
CA VAL A 185 -18.57 -21.52 8.91
C VAL A 185 -18.49 -22.34 10.19
N ARG A 186 -17.52 -22.06 11.07
CA ARG A 186 -17.37 -22.73 12.37
C ARG A 186 -18.61 -22.60 13.25
N PHE A 187 -19.26 -21.44 13.25
CA PHE A 187 -20.49 -21.22 13.99
C PHE A 187 -21.66 -22.04 13.43
N LYS A 188 -21.83 -22.04 12.10
CA LYS A 188 -22.87 -22.83 11.40
C LYS A 188 -22.78 -24.31 11.76
N TYR A 189 -21.59 -24.91 11.60
CA TYR A 189 -21.39 -26.34 11.84
C TYR A 189 -21.21 -26.69 13.33
N GLY A 190 -20.62 -25.80 14.12
CA GLY A 190 -20.51 -25.96 15.58
C GLY A 190 -21.87 -26.01 16.29
N LYS A 191 -22.86 -25.21 15.83
CA LYS A 191 -24.24 -25.32 16.31
C LYS A 191 -24.90 -26.65 15.93
N ARG A 192 -24.68 -27.13 14.69
CA ARG A 192 -25.20 -28.42 14.21
C ARG A 192 -24.65 -29.59 15.03
N LEU A 193 -23.37 -29.58 15.38
CA LEU A 193 -22.75 -30.60 16.23
C LEU A 193 -23.35 -30.60 17.64
N LYS A 194 -23.57 -29.42 18.25
CA LYS A 194 -24.23 -29.31 19.57
C LYS A 194 -25.67 -29.83 19.55
N LEU A 195 -26.41 -29.55 18.47
CA LEU A 195 -27.77 -30.05 18.24
C LEU A 195 -27.79 -31.57 18.08
N GLN A 196 -26.90 -32.14 17.27
CA GLN A 196 -26.80 -33.59 17.08
C GLN A 196 -26.37 -34.32 18.36
N ALA A 197 -25.44 -33.74 19.13
CA ALA A 197 -25.04 -34.26 20.42
C ALA A 197 -26.22 -34.26 21.40
N ALA A 198 -26.93 -33.14 21.55
CA ALA A 198 -28.11 -33.03 22.42
C ALA A 198 -29.24 -33.98 22.00
N ALA A 199 -29.46 -34.18 20.70
CA ALA A 199 -30.45 -35.12 20.18
C ALA A 199 -30.10 -36.59 20.46
N ARG A 200 -28.80 -36.93 20.50
CA ARG A 200 -28.33 -38.30 20.79
C ARG A 200 -28.35 -38.66 22.29
N THR A 201 -28.11 -37.70 23.17
CA THR A 201 -28.08 -37.95 24.63
C THR A 201 -29.40 -37.68 25.34
N GLY A 202 -30.45 -37.22 24.64
CA GLY A 202 -31.77 -36.93 25.23
C GLY A 202 -31.74 -35.82 26.30
N THR A 203 -30.60 -35.16 26.47
CA THR A 203 -30.31 -34.14 27.48
C THR A 203 -29.58 -32.99 26.80
N PRO A 204 -30.04 -31.73 26.98
CA PRO A 204 -29.32 -30.59 26.45
C PRO A 204 -28.03 -30.41 27.25
N SER A 205 -26.92 -30.36 26.51
CA SER A 205 -25.55 -30.07 26.96
C SER A 205 -24.75 -31.25 27.51
N VAL A 206 -23.78 -31.69 26.71
CA VAL A 206 -22.44 -31.97 27.23
C VAL A 206 -21.47 -31.21 26.34
N ALA A 207 -20.74 -30.26 26.94
CA ALA A 207 -19.72 -29.50 26.28
C ALA A 207 -18.62 -30.44 25.77
N LEU A 208 -18.48 -30.56 24.46
CA LEU A 208 -17.26 -31.09 23.86
C LEU A 208 -16.16 -30.06 24.10
N SER A 209 -15.35 -30.30 25.15
CA SER A 209 -14.11 -29.57 25.36
C SER A 209 -13.17 -29.92 24.21
N TYR A 210 -12.99 -28.98 23.28
CA TYR A 210 -11.82 -28.99 22.43
C TYR A 210 -10.65 -28.49 23.29
N ALA A 211 -9.84 -29.42 23.80
CA ALA A 211 -8.53 -29.10 24.31
C ALA A 211 -7.63 -28.80 23.10
N PHE A 212 -7.06 -27.60 23.07
CA PHE A 212 -6.00 -27.20 22.14
C PHE A 212 -4.65 -27.69 22.64
#